data_AF-B9S261-F1
#
_entry.id   AF-B9S261-F1
#
_cell.length_a   1.000
_cell.length_b   1.000
_cell.length_c   1.000
_cell.angle_alpha   90.00
_cell.angle_beta   90.00
_cell.angle_gamma   90.00
#
_symmetry.space_group_name_H-M   'P 1'
#
loop_
_entity.id
_entity.type
_entity.pdbx_description
1 polymer ?
#
loop_
_entity_poly.entity_id
_entity_poly.type
_entity_poly.pdbx_seq_one_letter_code
_entity_poly.pdbx_strand_id
1 'polypeptide(L)' 'MKEKAFGMTDFINPHESAKSISQLVKDVAGEVGVDYCFECTGAASLANQPLQATKMAYGV' A
#
# COMPACT_ATOMS: atom_id res chain seq x y z
N MET A 1 -9.01 5.93 -17.48
CA MET A 1 -8.70 5.12 -16.27
C MET A 1 -9.93 5.18 -15.40
N LYS A 2 -10.62 4.05 -15.19
CA LYS A 2 -11.91 4.03 -14.50
C LYS A 2 -11.74 4.34 -13.01
N GLU A 3 -10.60 3.94 -12.47
CA GLU A 3 -10.22 4.07 -11.06
C GLU A 3 -10.11 5.54 -10.59
N LYS A 4 -9.64 6.46 -11.45
CA LYS A 4 -9.64 7.90 -11.12
C LYS A 4 -11.04 8.46 -10.94
N ALA A 5 -12.06 7.89 -11.60
CA ALA A 5 -13.45 8.31 -11.43
C ALA A 5 -14.00 7.94 -10.03
N PHE A 6 -13.37 6.99 -9.35
CA PHE A 6 -13.70 6.59 -7.97
C PHE A 6 -12.84 7.30 -6.91
N GLY A 7 -12.06 8.31 -7.31
CA GLY A 7 -11.28 9.14 -6.37
C GLY A 7 -9.88 8.63 -6.03
N MET A 8 -9.38 7.60 -6.72
CA MET A 8 -8.01 7.12 -6.53
C MET A 8 -6.99 8.17 -7.02
N THR A 9 -6.03 8.54 -6.18
CA THR A 9 -4.99 9.55 -6.49
C THR A 9 -3.76 8.95 -7.16
N ASP A 10 -3.31 7.79 -6.68
CA ASP A 10 -2.07 7.14 -7.07
C ASP A 10 -2.32 5.69 -7.48
N PHE A 11 -1.63 5.23 -8.53
CA PHE A 11 -1.65 3.85 -8.98
C PHE A 11 -0.24 3.27 -8.95
N ILE A 12 -0.08 2.08 -8.37
CA ILE A 12 1.21 1.40 -8.24
C ILE A 12 1.11 0.04 -8.94
N ASN A 13 1.97 -0.20 -9.92
CA ASN A 13 2.15 -1.51 -10.52
C ASN A 13 3.36 -2.22 -9.88
N PRO A 14 3.17 -3.28 -9.07
CA PRO A 14 4.29 -3.95 -8.40
C PRO A 14 5.23 -4.69 -9.35
N HIS A 15 4.84 -4.95 -10.60
CA HIS A 15 5.69 -5.61 -11.58
C HIS A 15 6.76 -4.70 -12.20
N GLU A 16 6.65 -3.38 -12.01
CA GLU A 16 7.59 -2.39 -12.52
C GLU A 16 8.75 -2.09 -11.56
N SER A 17 8.81 -2.80 -10.42
CA SER A 17 9.82 -2.59 -9.40
C SER A 17 10.24 -3.90 -8.75
N ALA A 18 11.46 -3.94 -8.23
CA ALA A 18 11.95 -5.03 -7.38
C ALA A 18 11.63 -4.82 -5.89
N LYS A 19 11.09 -3.65 -5.51
CA LYS A 19 10.70 -3.34 -4.13
C LYS A 19 9.46 -4.14 -3.71
N SER A 20 9.28 -4.36 -2.41
CA SER A 20 8.02 -4.90 -1.90
C SER A 20 6.87 -3.92 -2.13
N ILE A 21 5.64 -4.43 -2.21
CA ILE A 21 4.42 -3.60 -2.32
C ILE A 21 4.33 -2.62 -1.15
N SER A 22 4.62 -3.09 0.08
CA SER A 22 4.61 -2.26 1.28
C SER A 22 5.59 -1.09 1.20
N GLN A 23 6.75 -1.27 0.58
CA GLN A 23 7.71 -0.19 0.38
C GLN A 23 7.24 0.79 -0.69
N LEU A 24 6.70 0.29 -1.81
CA LEU A 24 6.15 1.15 -2.85
C LEU A 24 5.01 2.05 -2.33
N VAL A 25 4.16 1.52 -1.45
CA VAL A 25 3.11 2.30 -0.79
C VAL A 25 3.70 3.36 0.15
N LYS A 26 4.77 3.03 0.89
CA LYS A 26 5.44 4.00 1.75
C LYS A 26 6.08 5.13 0.96
N ASP A 27 6.73 4.82 -0.15
CA ASP A 27 7.40 5.81 -1.00
C ASP A 27 6.42 6.91 -1.46
N VAL A 28 5.16 6.56 -1.78
CA VAL A 28 4.12 7.54 -2.14
C VAL A 28 3.42 8.17 -0.93
N ALA A 29 3.47 7.52 0.24
CA ALA A 29 2.84 7.96 1.48
C ALA A 29 3.81 8.68 2.44
N GLY A 30 4.86 9.32 1.90
CA GLY A 30 5.83 10.08 2.69
C GLY A 30 6.69 9.22 3.61
N GLU A 31 7.04 8.01 3.17
CA GLU A 31 7.91 7.01 3.82
C GLU A 31 7.37 6.35 5.09
N VAL A 32 6.40 6.97 5.76
CA VAL A 32 5.82 6.49 7.02
C VAL A 32 4.74 5.42 6.83
N GLY A 33 4.12 5.38 5.64
CA GLY A 33 3.01 4.50 5.31
C GLY A 33 1.64 5.17 5.40
N VAL A 34 0.58 4.39 5.19
CA VAL A 34 -0.81 4.87 5.18
C VAL A 34 -1.47 4.71 6.55
N ASP A 35 -2.48 5.53 6.84
CA ASP A 35 -3.27 5.42 8.08
C ASP A 35 -4.16 4.16 8.08
N TYR A 36 -4.67 3.78 6.92
CA TYR A 36 -5.50 2.60 6.71
C TYR A 36 -5.09 1.88 5.43
N CYS A 37 -5.07 0.55 5.46
CA CYS A 37 -4.79 -0.28 4.30
C CYS A 37 -5.77 -1.45 4.23
N PHE A 38 -6.28 -1.73 3.04
CA PHE A 38 -7.27 -2.78 2.80
C PHE A 38 -6.71 -3.80 1.80
N GLU A 39 -6.68 -5.08 2.21
CA GLU A 39 -6.44 -6.20 1.29
C GLU A 39 -7.78 -6.60 0.67
N CYS A 40 -7.87 -6.60 -0.66
CA CYS A 40 -9.11 -6.89 -1.38
C CYS A 40 -8.92 -7.89 -2.53
N THR A 41 -7.76 -8.55 -2.60
CA THR A 41 -7.45 -9.54 -3.64
C THR A 41 -7.72 -10.97 -3.18
N GLY A 42 -7.70 -11.23 -1.85
CA GLY A 42 -7.79 -12.57 -1.28
C GLY A 42 -6.51 -13.40 -1.44
N ALA A 43 -5.42 -12.81 -1.95
CA ALA A 43 -4.16 -13.50 -2.14
C ALA A 43 -3.41 -13.66 -0.81
N ALA A 44 -3.23 -14.90 -0.36
CA ALA A 44 -2.52 -15.21 0.88
C ALA A 44 -1.08 -14.66 0.90
N SER A 45 -0.42 -14.57 -0.26
CA SER A 45 0.92 -13.97 -0.40
C SER A 45 0.97 -12.48 -0.04
N LEU A 46 -0.18 -11.79 -0.09
CA LEU A 46 -0.29 -10.37 0.22
C LEU A 46 -0.75 -10.11 1.65
N ALA A 47 -1.09 -11.13 2.44
CA ALA A 47 -1.71 -10.96 3.76
C ALA A 47 -0.90 -10.04 4.71
N ASN A 48 0.43 -10.07 4.63
CA ASN A 48 1.30 -9.22 5.45
C ASN A 48 1.57 -7.82 4.86
N GLN A 49 1.31 -7.61 3.56
CA GLN A 49 1.62 -6.34 2.89
C GLN A 49 0.82 -5.15 3.45
N PRO A 50 -0.51 -5.25 3.70
CA PRO A 50 -1.28 -4.15 4.28
C PRO A 50 -0.75 -3.72 5.64
N LEU A 51 -0.45 -4.68 6.51
CA LEU A 51 0.11 -4.40 7.84
C LEU A 51 1.46 -3.70 7.74
N GLN A 52 2.34 -4.16 6.85
CA GLN A 52 3.65 -3.57 6.64
C GLN A 52 3.61 -2.17 5.98
N ALA A 53 2.59 -1.89 5.18
CA ALA A 53 2.37 -0.62 4.50
C ALA A 53 1.71 0.44 5.41
N THR A 54 1.09 0.00 6.51
CA THR A 54 0.41 0.89 7.46
C THR A 54 1.44 1.54 8.39
N LYS A 55 1.15 2.77 8.84
CA LYS A 55 1.99 3.49 9.80
C LYS A 55 2.18 2.67 11.08
N MET A 56 3.41 2.68 11.60
CA MET A 56 3.70 2.10 12.90
C MET A 56 3.07 2.95 14.00
N ALA A 57 2.30 2.32 14.88
CA ALA A 57 1.86 2.98 16.10
C ALA A 57 3.06 3.21 17.02
N TYR A 58 3.18 4.41 17.59
CA TYR A 58 4.31 4.76 18.44
C TYR A 58 4.26 4.14 19.84
N GLY A 59 3.14 3.48 20.21
CA GLY A 59 2.93 3.02 21.59
C GLY A 59 2.97 4.17 22.59
N VAL A 60 2.70 3.87 23.86
CA VAL A 60 3.03 4.75 25.00
C VAL A 60 4.02 4.02 25.90
#